data_AF-A0A3P7IW05-F1
#
_entry.id   AF-A0A3P7IW05-F1
#
_cell.length_a   1.000
_cell.length_b   1.000
_cell.length_c   1.000
_cell.angle_alpha   90.00
_cell.angle_beta   90.00
_cell.angle_gamma   90.00
#
_symmetry.space_group_name_H-M   'P 1'
#
loop_
_entity.id
_entity.type
_entity.pdbx_description
1 polymer ?
#
loop_
_entity_poly.entity_id
_entity_poly.type
_entity_poly.pdbx_seq_one_letter_code
_entity_poly.pdbx_strand_id
1 'polypeptide(L)'
;MAVADSTPISFARQHLCQTPLFPGVIQPKFLPAEVRAAKQTMKTATAAPGRDHVWAELLRAGGHRQDEILAEHLTSYLQKERIPDQWRTFRTILLHKKGDTEDLRN
;
A
#
# COMPACT_ATOMS: atom_id res chain seq x y z
N MET A 1 16.63 34.08 29.92
CA MET A 1 16.03 34.42 28.60
C MET A 1 17.00 33.93 27.54
N ALA A 2 16.68 33.04 26.62
CA ALA A 2 15.40 32.74 26.00
C ALA A 2 15.12 31.23 25.91
N VAL A 3 13.86 30.87 26.12
CA VAL A 3 13.28 29.55 25.81
C VAL A 3 13.23 29.44 24.29
N ALA A 4 13.89 28.44 23.71
CA ALA A 4 13.71 28.12 22.31
C ALA A 4 12.34 27.43 22.15
N ASP A 5 11.35 28.22 21.75
CA ASP A 5 10.00 27.78 21.48
C ASP A 5 10.03 26.70 20.39
N SER A 6 9.69 25.47 20.79
CA SER A 6 9.58 24.35 19.87
C SER A 6 8.27 24.48 19.12
N THR A 7 8.29 25.19 18.00
CA THR A 7 7.15 25.21 17.08
C THR A 7 6.99 23.80 16.50
N PRO A 8 5.91 23.06 16.77
CA PRO A 8 5.67 21.82 16.06
C PRO A 8 5.38 22.18 14.61
N ILE A 9 6.12 21.56 13.68
CA ILE A 9 5.76 21.54 12.27
C ILE A 9 4.34 20.97 12.22
N SER A 10 3.35 21.84 11.99
CA SER A 10 1.98 21.41 11.85
C SER A 10 1.94 20.51 10.62
N PHE A 11 1.73 19.22 10.84
CA PHE A 11 1.39 18.30 9.78
C PHE A 11 0.00 18.73 9.33
N ALA A 12 -0.04 19.69 8.41
CA ALA A 12 -1.26 20.15 7.78
C ALA A 12 -2.04 18.88 7.41
N ARG A 13 -3.25 18.77 7.97
CA ARG A 13 -4.24 17.75 7.61
C ARG A 13 -4.17 17.59 6.10
N GLN A 14 -3.54 16.50 5.65
CA GLN A 14 -3.70 16.05 4.29
C GLN A 14 -5.16 15.62 4.22
N HIS A 15 -6.02 16.60 3.92
CA HIS A 15 -7.21 16.37 3.15
C HIS A 15 -6.73 15.82 1.81
N LEU A 16 -6.32 14.54 1.81
CA LEU A 16 -6.33 13.70 0.62
C LEU A 16 -7.67 14.01 -0.02
N CYS A 17 -7.62 14.67 -1.17
CA CYS A 17 -8.77 14.90 -2.00
C CYS A 17 -9.45 13.54 -2.21
N GLN A 18 -10.40 13.20 -1.36
CA GLN A 18 -11.42 12.24 -1.69
C GLN A 18 -12.20 12.96 -2.77
N THR A 19 -11.86 12.71 -4.04
CA THR A 19 -12.83 12.97 -5.10
C THR A 19 -14.04 12.14 -4.70
N PRO A 20 -15.18 12.75 -4.32
CA PRO A 20 -16.36 11.95 -4.05
C PRO A 20 -16.66 11.25 -5.37
N LEU A 21 -16.63 9.92 -5.35
CA LEU A 21 -17.08 9.15 -6.48
C LEU A 21 -18.52 9.59 -6.74
N PHE A 22 -18.77 10.14 -7.93
CA PHE A 22 -20.00 10.83 -8.24
C PHE A 22 -21.22 9.99 -7.77
N PRO A 23 -22.20 10.60 -7.06
CA PRO A 23 -23.36 9.86 -6.60
C PRO A 23 -24.06 9.23 -7.82
N GLY A 24 -24.02 7.90 -7.92
CA GLY A 24 -24.60 7.13 -9.02
C GLY A 24 -23.61 6.33 -9.88
N VAL A 25 -22.29 6.47 -9.69
CA VAL A 25 -21.31 5.63 -10.39
C VAL A 25 -21.10 4.33 -9.62
N ILE A 26 -21.52 3.22 -10.21
CA ILE A 26 -21.21 1.88 -9.70
C ILE A 26 -19.70 1.70 -9.79
N GLN A 27 -19.03 1.59 -8.65
CA GLN A 27 -17.60 1.30 -8.64
C GLN A 27 -17.35 -0.09 -9.23
N PRO A 28 -16.41 -0.22 -10.18
CA PRO A 28 -16.06 -1.52 -10.73
C PRO A 28 -15.51 -2.41 -9.62
N LYS A 29 -15.97 -3.66 -9.59
CA LYS A 29 -15.50 -4.67 -8.63
C LYS A 29 -14.20 -5.27 -9.13
N PHE A 30 -13.32 -5.65 -8.21
CA PHE A 30 -12.17 -6.48 -8.56
C PHE A 30 -12.65 -7.88 -8.94
N LEU A 31 -12.12 -8.42 -10.03
CA LEU A 31 -12.38 -9.78 -10.46
C LEU A 31 -11.31 -10.73 -9.90
N PRO A 32 -11.67 -11.98 -9.54
CA PRO A 32 -10.67 -12.98 -9.12
C PRO A 32 -9.59 -13.21 -10.18
N ALA A 33 -9.92 -13.07 -11.47
CA ALA A 33 -8.95 -13.16 -12.57
C ALA A 33 -7.91 -12.04 -12.55
N GLU A 34 -8.30 -10.81 -12.22
CA GLU A 34 -7.39 -9.66 -12.08
C GLU A 34 -6.45 -9.87 -10.89
N VAL A 35 -6.99 -10.33 -9.76
CA VAL A 35 -6.19 -10.66 -8.58
C VAL A 35 -5.18 -11.75 -8.89
N ARG A 36 -5.60 -12.80 -9.62
CA ARG A 36 -4.70 -13.88 -10.04
C ARG A 36 -3.57 -13.38 -10.93
N ALA A 37 -3.89 -12.56 -11.94
CA ALA A 37 -2.90 -11.96 -12.82
C ALA A 37 -1.92 -11.08 -12.02
N ALA A 38 -2.41 -10.26 -11.09
CA ALA A 38 -1.58 -9.43 -10.23
C ALA A 38 -0.66 -10.25 -9.31
N LYS A 39 -1.17 -11.33 -8.71
CA LYS A 39 -0.33 -12.24 -7.90
C LYS A 39 0.82 -12.81 -8.74
N GLN A 40 0.56 -13.19 -9.99
CA GLN A 40 1.58 -13.71 -10.89
C GLN A 40 2.65 -12.68 -11.26
N THR A 41 2.39 -11.37 -11.16
CA THR A 41 3.43 -10.35 -11.41
C THR A 41 4.30 -10.06 -10.19
N MET A 42 3.94 -10.56 -8.99
CA MET A 42 4.72 -10.35 -7.78
C MET A 42 6.10 -11.02 -7.89
N LYS A 43 7.15 -10.28 -7.51
CA LYS A 43 8.52 -10.81 -7.42
C LYS A 43 8.65 -11.71 -6.19
N THR A 44 9.18 -12.92 -6.38
CA THR A 44 9.47 -13.86 -5.29
C THR A 44 10.94 -13.77 -4.85
N ALA A 45 11.23 -14.25 -3.64
CA ALA A 45 12.57 -14.37 -3.03
C ALA A 45 13.36 -13.08 -2.73
N THR A 46 13.12 -11.94 -3.39
CA THR A 46 13.92 -10.71 -3.18
C THR A 46 13.23 -9.64 -2.33
N ALA A 47 11.92 -9.73 -2.16
CA ALA A 47 11.15 -8.74 -1.39
C ALA A 47 10.97 -9.19 0.06
N ALA A 48 11.25 -8.28 1.00
CA ALA A 48 10.96 -8.50 2.41
C ALA A 48 9.43 -8.63 2.62
N PRO A 49 8.98 -9.47 3.57
CA PRO A 49 7.57 -9.64 3.84
C PRO A 49 6.99 -8.39 4.51
N GLY A 50 5.67 -8.26 4.47
CA GLY A 50 4.96 -7.23 5.21
C GLY A 50 5.11 -7.39 6.72
N ARG A 51 4.54 -6.45 7.50
CA ARG A 51 4.50 -6.53 8.98
C ARG A 51 3.75 -7.77 9.48
N ASP A 52 2.84 -8.28 8.67
CA ASP A 52 2.10 -9.52 8.88
C ASP A 52 2.93 -10.79 8.60
N HIS A 53 4.20 -10.63 8.19
CA HIS A 53 5.11 -11.71 7.82
C HIS A 53 4.59 -12.58 6.66
N VAL A 54 3.69 -12.05 5.84
CA VAL A 54 3.18 -12.72 4.65
C VAL A 54 4.13 -12.50 3.49
N TRP A 55 4.67 -13.59 2.96
CA TRP A 55 5.57 -13.58 1.80
C TRP A 55 4.81 -13.56 0.49
N ALA A 56 5.37 -12.91 -0.53
CA ALA A 56 4.83 -12.91 -1.89
C ALA A 56 4.66 -14.34 -2.45
N GLU A 57 5.54 -15.26 -2.05
CA GLU A 57 5.49 -16.67 -2.46
C GLU A 57 4.26 -17.39 -1.88
N LEU A 58 3.91 -17.12 -0.64
CA LEU A 58 2.70 -17.66 -0.01
C LEU A 58 1.43 -17.15 -0.71
N LEU A 59 1.43 -15.88 -1.11
CA LEU A 59 0.34 -15.32 -1.90
C LEU A 59 0.27 -16.01 -3.27
N ARG A 60 1.38 -16.09 -4.01
CA ARG A 60 1.42 -16.75 -5.33
C ARG A 60 1.02 -18.22 -5.30
N ALA A 61 1.39 -18.95 -4.24
CA ALA A 61 1.05 -20.36 -4.07
C ALA A 61 -0.42 -20.62 -3.72
N GLY A 62 -1.14 -19.60 -3.24
CA GLY A 62 -2.54 -19.76 -2.92
C GLY A 62 -3.42 -19.89 -4.17
N GLY A 63 -4.41 -20.76 -4.09
CA GLY A 63 -5.28 -21.13 -5.22
C GLY A 63 -6.51 -20.24 -5.39
N HIS A 64 -7.43 -20.70 -6.24
CA HIS A 64 -8.63 -19.99 -6.68
C HIS A 64 -9.44 -19.35 -5.54
N ARG A 65 -9.64 -20.09 -4.45
CA ARG A 65 -10.42 -19.62 -3.30
C ARG A 65 -9.77 -18.41 -2.60
N GLN A 66 -8.44 -18.31 -2.62
CA GLN A 66 -7.75 -17.13 -2.11
C GLN A 66 -7.97 -15.93 -3.05
N ASP A 67 -7.96 -16.14 -4.37
CA ASP A 67 -8.23 -15.08 -5.34
C ASP A 67 -9.63 -14.49 -5.15
N GLU A 68 -10.64 -15.33 -4.92
CA GLU A 68 -12.02 -14.92 -4.63
C GLU A 68 -12.12 -14.07 -3.36
N ILE A 69 -11.56 -14.57 -2.25
CA ILE A 69 -11.59 -13.86 -0.97
C ILE A 69 -10.88 -12.51 -1.07
N LEU A 70 -9.73 -12.45 -1.76
CA LEU A 70 -9.01 -11.20 -1.98
C LEU A 70 -9.81 -10.22 -2.84
N ALA A 71 -10.44 -10.69 -3.93
CA ALA A 71 -11.26 -9.86 -4.79
C ALA A 71 -12.46 -9.25 -4.04
N GLU A 72 -13.15 -10.05 -3.23
CA GLU A 72 -14.24 -9.57 -2.36
C GLU A 72 -13.74 -8.55 -1.34
N HIS A 73 -12.62 -8.84 -0.69
CA HIS A 73 -12.07 -7.96 0.34
C HIS A 73 -11.63 -6.60 -0.23
N LEU A 74 -10.92 -6.60 -1.36
CA LEU A 74 -10.51 -5.38 -2.07
C LEU A 74 -11.70 -4.58 -2.59
N THR A 75 -12.70 -5.27 -3.16
CA THR A 75 -13.95 -4.63 -3.58
C THR A 75 -14.67 -3.97 -2.41
N SER A 76 -14.64 -4.59 -1.23
CA SER A 76 -15.27 -4.01 -0.04
C SER A 76 -14.59 -2.72 0.42
N TYR A 77 -13.27 -2.59 0.26
CA TYR A 77 -12.55 -1.35 0.57
C TYR A 77 -12.91 -0.23 -0.40
N LEU A 78 -12.99 -0.54 -1.69
CA LEU A 78 -13.43 0.40 -2.72
C LEU A 78 -14.84 0.92 -2.45
N GLN A 79 -15.80 0.01 -2.29
CA GLN A 79 -17.21 0.35 -2.06
C GLN A 79 -17.45 1.16 -0.77
N LYS A 80 -16.63 0.91 0.27
CA LYS A 80 -16.71 1.64 1.54
C LYS A 80 -15.84 2.89 1.56
N GLU A 81 -15.14 3.19 0.46
CA GLU A 81 -14.14 4.26 0.35
C GLU A 81 -13.17 4.28 1.54
N ARG A 82 -12.81 3.08 2.03
CA ARG A 82 -12.00 2.93 3.23
C ARG A 82 -10.58 2.57 2.84
N ILE A 83 -9.63 3.35 3.35
CA ILE A 83 -8.21 3.03 3.28
C ILE A 83 -7.89 2.02 4.41
N PRO A 84 -7.19 0.91 4.12
CA PRO A 84 -6.75 -0.04 5.15
C PRO A 84 -5.87 0.64 6.19
N ASP A 85 -6.12 0.39 7.48
CA ASP A 85 -5.38 1.04 8.57
C ASP A 85 -3.88 0.66 8.55
N GLN A 86 -3.56 -0.54 8.07
CA GLN A 86 -2.17 -0.98 7.90
C GLN A 86 -1.38 -0.05 6.97
N TRP A 87 -2.03 0.54 5.95
CA TRP A 87 -1.38 1.47 5.03
C TRP A 87 -0.97 2.77 5.71
N ARG A 88 -1.58 3.12 6.85
CA ARG A 88 -1.14 4.30 7.64
C ARG A 88 0.15 4.04 8.43
N THR A 89 0.52 2.77 8.59
CA THR A 89 1.65 2.33 9.43
C THR A 89 2.73 1.61 8.62
N PHE A 90 2.79 1.85 7.31
CA PHE A 90 3.80 1.24 6.46
C PHE A 90 5.21 1.66 6.91
N ARG A 91 6.14 0.71 6.93
CA ARG A 91 7.55 0.99 7.26
C ARG A 91 8.26 1.46 6.00
N THR A 92 8.67 2.71 5.97
CA THR A 92 9.62 3.20 4.97
C THR A 92 11.03 2.81 5.43
N ILE A 93 11.71 1.96 4.65
CA ILE A 93 13.12 1.65 4.84
C ILE A 93 13.90 2.40 3.77
N LEU A 94 14.88 3.19 4.17
CA LEU A 94 15.78 3.84 3.23
C LEU A 94 16.70 2.78 2.62
N LEU A 95 16.62 2.60 1.30
CA LEU A 95 17.53 1.73 0.55
C LEU A 95 18.46 2.61 -0.26
N HIS A 96 19.76 2.57 0.04
CA HIS A 96 20.75 3.28 -0.75
C HIS A 96 20.83 2.63 -2.13
N LYS A 97 20.69 3.44 -3.18
CA LYS A 97 20.93 3.00 -4.55
C LYS A 97 22.40 2.60 -4.68
N LYS A 98 22.69 1.55 -5.44
CA LYS A 98 24.07 1.12 -5.71
C LYS A 98 24.81 2.25 -6.44
N GLY A 99 25.82 2.84 -5.79
CA GLY A 99 26.61 3.97 -6.25
C GLY A 99 27.67 4.34 -5.20
N ASP A 100 28.59 5.22 -5.56
CA ASP A 100 29.60 5.70 -4.62
C ASP A 100 28.95 6.52 -3.50
N THR A 101 29.34 6.28 -2.25
CA THR A 101 28.66 6.91 -1.09
C THR A 101 29.05 8.39 -0.95
N GLU A 102 30.17 8.78 -1.56
CA GLU A 102 30.74 10.12 -1.52
C GLU A 102 30.33 11.01 -2.71
N ASP A 103 29.67 10.45 -3.74
CA ASP A 103 29.20 11.24 -4.89
C ASP A 103 27.82 11.84 -4.63
N LEU A 104 27.80 13.11 -4.25
CA LEU A 104 26.60 13.91 -3.98
C LEU A 104 25.70 14.13 -5.22
N ARG A 105 26.07 13.64 -6.41
CA ARG A 105 25.28 13.73 -7.64
C ARG A 105 24.32 12.56 -7.87
N ASN A 106 24.28 11.58 -6.96
CA ASN A 106 23.35 10.43 -7.04
C ASN A 106 22.01 10.69 -6.35
#